data_AF-O66272-F1
#
_entry.id   AF-O66272-F1
#
_cell.length_a   1.000
_cell.length_b   1.000
_cell.length_c   1.000
_cell.angle_alpha   90.00
_cell.angle_beta   90.00
_cell.angle_gamma   90.00
#
_symmetry.space_group_name_H-M   'P 1'
#
loop_
_entity.id
_entity.type
_entity.pdbx_description
1 polymer ?
#
loop_
_entity_poly.entity_id
_entity_poly.type
_entity_poly.pdbx_seq_one_letter_code
_entity_poly.pdbx_strand_id
1 'polypeptide(L)'
;FYVGFFGVTTAISALLGTALIFAAAIEGPTLNPWLIDIQPPPIEAGLALAPLSEGGYWQIITACAVVAFYSWVFRQAEISRKLGMGYHVPVAFSFAVFAYVTLNVIRPVWMGAWGHAFPYGIWSHLDWVSNTGYMYVNFHYNPVHMLAITFFFTNCLALALHGGLVLSAVNPSNGTNVKTPEYEDTYFRDFIGYSVGTLGIHRVGLFLALNAGFWSAICIVISGTLYVGSWPEFWDFWKKIPIWS
;
A
#
# COMPACT_ATOMS: atom_id res chain seq x y z
N PHE A 1 19.04 2.79 -18.20
CA PHE A 1 18.53 2.17 -16.96
C PHE A 1 19.43 1.00 -16.57
N TYR A 2 19.80 0.85 -15.30
CA TYR A 2 20.47 -0.38 -14.85
C TYR A 2 19.57 -1.59 -15.11
N VAL A 3 20.13 -2.64 -15.71
CA VAL A 3 19.39 -3.85 -16.10
C VAL A 3 19.43 -4.88 -14.97
N GLY A 4 20.49 -5.68 -14.88
CA GLY A 4 20.58 -6.79 -13.93
C GLY A 4 19.61 -7.94 -14.27
N PHE A 5 19.75 -9.08 -13.59
CA PHE A 5 18.84 -10.21 -13.77
C PHE A 5 17.38 -9.78 -13.50
N PHE A 6 17.19 -9.05 -12.40
CA PHE A 6 15.87 -8.60 -12.00
C PHE A 6 15.27 -7.50 -12.87
N GLY A 7 16.07 -6.74 -13.61
CA GLY A 7 15.54 -5.82 -14.64
C GLY A 7 14.96 -6.57 -15.83
N VAL A 8 15.57 -7.68 -16.23
CA VAL A 8 15.03 -8.54 -17.30
C VAL A 8 13.73 -9.20 -16.84
N THR A 9 13.68 -9.76 -15.63
CA THR A 9 12.45 -10.42 -15.13
C THR A 9 11.32 -9.42 -14.86
N THR A 10 11.62 -8.20 -14.39
CA THR A 10 10.63 -7.12 -14.34
C THR A 10 10.09 -6.81 -15.73
N ALA A 11 10.96 -6.62 -16.73
CA ALA A 11 10.53 -6.26 -18.08
C ALA A 11 9.63 -7.35 -18.69
N ILE A 12 10.04 -8.62 -18.64
CA ILE A 12 9.24 -9.73 -19.17
C ILE A 12 7.87 -9.79 -18.50
N SER A 13 7.83 -9.74 -17.17
CA SER A 13 6.58 -9.90 -16.41
C SER A 13 5.65 -8.69 -16.58
N ALA A 14 6.20 -7.47 -16.56
CA ALA A 14 5.42 -6.25 -16.78
C ALA A 14 4.89 -6.17 -18.21
N LEU A 15 5.69 -6.52 -19.22
CA LEU A 15 5.25 -6.55 -20.63
C LEU A 15 4.16 -7.59 -20.85
N LEU A 16 4.32 -8.81 -20.33
CA LEU A 16 3.31 -9.86 -20.44
C LEU A 16 2.01 -9.46 -19.72
N GLY A 17 2.11 -9.01 -18.47
CA GLY A 17 0.94 -8.55 -17.70
C GLY A 17 0.20 -7.41 -18.41
N THR A 18 0.94 -6.46 -18.97
CA THR A 18 0.36 -5.34 -19.73
C THR A 18 -0.31 -5.82 -21.02
N ALA A 19 0.32 -6.72 -21.77
CA ALA A 19 -0.26 -7.30 -22.98
C ALA A 19 -1.57 -8.05 -22.67
N LEU A 20 -1.62 -8.77 -21.54
CA LEU A 20 -2.82 -9.47 -21.08
C LEU A 20 -3.93 -8.51 -20.62
N ILE A 21 -3.60 -7.36 -20.05
CA ILE A 21 -4.59 -6.31 -19.76
C ILE A 21 -5.24 -5.83 -21.07
N PHE A 22 -4.45 -5.58 -22.12
CA PHE A 22 -4.99 -5.19 -23.42
C PHE A 22 -5.81 -6.31 -24.07
N ALA A 23 -5.35 -7.57 -24.00
CA ALA A 23 -6.09 -8.70 -24.52
C ALA A 23 -7.47 -8.84 -23.83
N ALA A 24 -7.49 -8.80 -22.49
CA ALA A 24 -8.73 -8.84 -21.71
C ALA A 24 -9.65 -7.65 -22.03
N ALA A 25 -9.11 -6.45 -22.21
CA ALA A 25 -9.90 -5.27 -22.57
C ALA A 25 -10.53 -5.37 -23.97
N ILE A 26 -9.83 -5.97 -24.94
CA ILE A 26 -10.35 -6.19 -26.30
C ILE A 26 -11.49 -7.21 -26.32
N GLU A 27 -11.40 -8.27 -25.50
CA GLU A 27 -12.48 -9.24 -25.32
C GLU A 27 -13.64 -8.69 -24.47
N GLY A 28 -13.37 -7.67 -23.67
CA GLY A 28 -14.34 -6.98 -22.84
C GLY A 28 -15.31 -6.08 -23.63
N PRO A 29 -16.31 -5.51 -22.94
CA PRO A 29 -17.37 -4.73 -23.57
C PRO A 29 -16.91 -3.33 -24.04
N THR A 30 -15.70 -2.88 -23.68
CA THR A 30 -15.25 -1.51 -23.93
C THR A 30 -13.74 -1.37 -23.87
N LEU A 31 -13.21 -0.45 -24.67
CA LEU A 31 -11.82 0.02 -24.60
C LEU A 31 -11.69 1.38 -23.90
N ASN A 32 -12.78 1.91 -23.33
CA ASN A 32 -12.70 3.13 -22.53
C ASN A 32 -11.91 2.83 -21.24
N PRO A 33 -10.75 3.47 -21.00
CA PRO A 33 -9.87 3.12 -19.89
C PRO A 33 -10.53 3.26 -18.52
N TRP A 34 -11.54 4.12 -18.40
CA TRP A 34 -12.31 4.31 -17.16
C TRP A 34 -13.24 3.13 -16.87
N LEU A 35 -13.67 2.40 -17.89
CA LEU A 35 -14.68 1.35 -17.81
C LEU A 35 -14.10 -0.06 -18.01
N ILE A 36 -12.81 -0.18 -18.35
CA ILE A 36 -12.12 -1.47 -18.39
C ILE A 36 -12.16 -2.07 -16.98
N ASP A 37 -12.56 -3.33 -16.92
CA ASP A 37 -12.74 -4.08 -15.69
C ASP A 37 -12.36 -5.54 -15.88
N ILE A 38 -11.26 -5.95 -15.25
CA ILE A 38 -10.77 -7.33 -15.30
C ILE A 38 -11.00 -7.96 -13.93
N GLN A 39 -12.07 -8.75 -13.83
CA GLN A 39 -12.54 -9.37 -12.59
C GLN A 39 -11.76 -10.63 -12.23
N PRO A 40 -11.54 -10.92 -10.92
CA PRO A 40 -11.09 -12.24 -10.49
C PRO A 40 -12.13 -13.33 -10.81
N PRO A 41 -11.76 -14.61 -10.71
CA PRO A 41 -12.72 -15.71 -10.85
C PRO A 41 -13.89 -15.60 -9.86
N PRO A 42 -15.07 -16.16 -10.18
CA PRO A 42 -16.19 -16.23 -9.25
C PRO A 42 -15.82 -16.98 -7.97
N ILE A 43 -16.48 -16.66 -6.85
CA ILE A 43 -16.19 -17.24 -5.53
C ILE A 43 -16.35 -18.77 -5.54
N GLU A 44 -17.32 -19.27 -6.30
CA GLU A 44 -17.63 -20.69 -6.46
C GLU A 44 -16.47 -21.49 -7.08
N ALA A 45 -15.58 -20.83 -7.84
CA ALA A 45 -14.38 -21.45 -8.39
C ALA A 45 -13.29 -21.69 -7.32
N GLY A 46 -13.46 -21.15 -6.11
CA GLY A 46 -12.49 -21.29 -5.03
C GLY A 46 -11.09 -20.81 -5.43
N LEU A 47 -10.08 -21.64 -5.18
CA LEU A 47 -8.69 -21.38 -5.56
C LEU A 47 -8.27 -22.04 -6.89
N ALA A 48 -9.22 -22.54 -7.68
CA ALA A 48 -8.92 -23.19 -8.95
C ALA A 48 -8.44 -22.20 -10.01
N LEU A 49 -7.75 -22.71 -11.03
CA LEU A 49 -7.50 -21.97 -12.27
C LEU A 49 -8.82 -21.84 -13.03
N ALA A 50 -9.09 -20.64 -13.56
CA ALA A 50 -10.30 -20.34 -14.32
C ALA A 50 -10.01 -20.20 -15.83
N PRO A 51 -11.00 -20.40 -16.70
CA PRO A 51 -10.92 -19.99 -18.11
C PRO A 51 -10.54 -18.51 -18.24
N LEU A 52 -9.82 -18.15 -19.32
CA LEU A 52 -9.30 -16.78 -19.49
C LEU A 52 -10.37 -15.70 -19.33
N SER A 53 -11.51 -15.85 -20.02
CA SER A 53 -12.65 -14.94 -19.99
C SER A 53 -13.45 -14.93 -18.68
N GLU A 54 -13.20 -15.89 -17.78
CA GLU A 54 -13.92 -16.09 -16.51
C GLU A 54 -13.01 -15.84 -15.29
N GLY A 55 -12.04 -14.94 -15.44
CA GLY A 55 -11.09 -14.56 -14.39
C GLY A 55 -9.70 -15.16 -14.53
N GLY A 56 -9.45 -16.01 -15.54
CA GLY A 56 -8.12 -16.51 -15.85
C GLY A 56 -7.15 -15.40 -16.28
N TYR A 57 -7.62 -14.37 -16.99
CA TYR A 57 -6.82 -13.17 -17.27
C TYR A 57 -6.35 -12.51 -15.98
N TRP A 58 -7.26 -12.30 -15.02
CA TRP A 58 -6.91 -11.72 -13.72
C TRP A 58 -5.86 -12.55 -12.99
N GLN A 59 -5.97 -13.89 -12.99
CA GLN A 59 -5.01 -14.76 -12.31
C GLN A 59 -3.59 -14.61 -12.89
N ILE A 60 -3.46 -14.62 -14.23
CA ILE A 60 -2.15 -14.51 -14.89
C ILE A 60 -1.59 -13.09 -14.73
N ILE A 61 -2.43 -12.05 -14.86
CA ILE A 61 -2.02 -10.65 -14.63
C ILE A 61 -1.52 -10.48 -13.19
N THR A 62 -2.20 -11.05 -12.20
CA THR A 62 -1.80 -11.04 -10.79
C THR A 62 -0.43 -11.70 -10.61
N ALA A 63 -0.22 -12.88 -11.19
CA ALA A 63 1.07 -13.56 -11.14
C ALA A 63 2.19 -12.71 -11.77
N CYS A 64 1.93 -12.11 -12.93
CA CYS A 64 2.85 -11.20 -13.60
C CYS A 64 3.19 -9.98 -12.72
N ALA A 65 2.19 -9.36 -12.08
CA ALA A 65 2.38 -8.22 -11.20
C ALA A 65 3.24 -8.58 -9.98
N VAL A 66 2.96 -9.71 -9.31
CA VAL A 66 3.75 -10.18 -8.17
C VAL A 66 5.22 -10.38 -8.57
N VAL A 67 5.49 -11.06 -9.69
CA VAL A 67 6.86 -11.26 -10.18
C VAL A 67 7.52 -9.93 -10.55
N ALA A 68 6.81 -9.04 -11.24
CA ALA A 68 7.33 -7.73 -11.62
C ALA A 68 7.71 -6.88 -10.40
N PHE A 69 6.86 -6.84 -9.38
CA PHE A 69 7.06 -6.07 -8.16
C PHE A 69 8.22 -6.60 -7.31
N TYR A 70 8.28 -7.91 -7.05
CA TYR A 70 9.42 -8.48 -6.32
C TYR A 70 10.73 -8.37 -7.11
N SER A 71 10.69 -8.56 -8.44
CA SER A 71 11.86 -8.28 -9.29
C SER A 71 12.30 -6.83 -9.15
N TRP A 72 11.36 -5.88 -9.07
CA TRP A 72 11.70 -4.47 -8.87
C TRP A 72 12.32 -4.19 -7.49
N VAL A 73 11.87 -4.87 -6.43
CA VAL A 73 12.52 -4.84 -5.10
C VAL A 73 13.98 -5.30 -5.21
N PHE A 74 14.22 -6.46 -5.82
CA PHE A 74 15.57 -7.03 -5.91
C PHE A 74 16.48 -6.24 -6.86
N ARG A 75 15.94 -5.67 -7.93
CA ARG A 75 16.67 -4.74 -8.80
C ARG A 75 17.17 -3.52 -8.03
N GLN A 76 16.34 -2.93 -7.16
CA GLN A 76 16.75 -1.83 -6.30
C GLN A 76 17.81 -2.25 -5.28
N ALA A 77 17.76 -3.49 -4.78
CA ALA A 77 18.81 -4.04 -3.92
C ALA A 77 20.14 -4.21 -4.67
N GLU A 78 20.14 -4.70 -5.91
CA GLU A 78 21.36 -4.76 -6.73
C GLU A 78 21.98 -3.38 -6.96
N ILE A 79 21.15 -2.36 -7.25
CA ILE A 79 21.61 -0.98 -7.40
C ILE A 79 22.22 -0.46 -6.09
N SER A 80 21.53 -0.67 -4.96
CA SER A 80 22.01 -0.24 -3.65
C SER A 80 23.38 -0.83 -3.33
N ARG A 81 23.55 -2.14 -3.57
CA ARG A 81 24.82 -2.84 -3.39
C ARG A 81 25.93 -2.29 -4.30
N LYS A 82 25.62 -2.02 -5.57
CA LYS A 82 26.59 -1.49 -6.54
C LYS A 82 27.06 -0.07 -6.19
N LEU A 83 26.19 0.75 -5.59
CA LEU A 83 26.49 2.12 -5.17
C LEU A 83 27.05 2.20 -3.73
N GLY A 84 27.20 1.08 -3.02
CA GLY A 84 27.65 1.09 -1.62
C GLY A 84 26.65 1.72 -0.65
N MET A 85 25.36 1.75 -1.00
CA MET A 85 24.27 2.30 -0.17
C MET A 85 23.59 1.21 0.66
N GLY A 86 22.91 1.61 1.75
CA GLY A 86 22.04 0.71 2.51
C GLY A 86 20.75 0.32 1.76
N TYR A 87 20.11 -0.76 2.20
CA TYR A 87 18.91 -1.35 1.56
C TYR A 87 17.57 -0.71 1.98
N HIS A 88 17.58 0.49 2.56
CA HIS A 88 16.37 1.13 3.10
C HIS A 88 15.27 1.30 2.05
N VAL A 89 15.62 1.71 0.82
CA VAL A 89 14.66 1.93 -0.28
C VAL A 89 14.00 0.61 -0.76
N PRO A 90 14.74 -0.46 -1.13
CA PRO A 90 14.10 -1.72 -1.50
C PRO A 90 13.29 -2.34 -0.35
N VAL A 91 13.75 -2.23 0.89
CA VAL A 91 12.97 -2.66 2.07
C VAL A 91 11.68 -1.85 2.18
N ALA A 92 11.73 -0.53 2.00
CA ALA A 92 10.54 0.30 2.07
C ALA A 92 9.52 -0.03 0.99
N PHE A 93 9.99 -0.20 -0.26
CA PHE A 93 9.13 -0.59 -1.37
C PHE A 93 8.48 -1.97 -1.15
N SER A 94 9.17 -2.90 -0.47
CA SER A 94 8.62 -4.23 -0.17
C SER A 94 7.35 -4.20 0.68
N PHE A 95 7.12 -3.17 1.50
CA PHE A 95 5.88 -3.01 2.27
C PHE A 95 4.68 -2.69 1.37
N ALA A 96 4.89 -1.94 0.29
CA ALA A 96 3.84 -1.71 -0.72
C ALA A 96 3.53 -3.00 -1.49
N VAL A 97 4.57 -3.78 -1.84
CA VAL A 97 4.39 -5.10 -2.47
C VAL A 97 3.64 -6.04 -1.54
N PHE A 98 3.99 -6.06 -0.25
CA PHE A 98 3.29 -6.85 0.76
C PHE A 98 1.81 -6.48 0.88
N ALA A 99 1.45 -5.19 0.86
CA ALA A 99 0.05 -4.76 0.89
C ALA A 99 -0.74 -5.25 -0.35
N TYR A 100 -0.16 -5.13 -1.55
CA TYR A 100 -0.76 -5.65 -2.78
C TYR A 100 -0.95 -7.18 -2.75
N VAL A 101 0.09 -7.91 -2.33
CA VAL A 101 0.06 -9.38 -2.19
C VAL A 101 -0.94 -9.80 -1.11
N THR A 102 -1.11 -9.00 -0.06
CA THR A 102 -2.09 -9.29 0.99
C THR A 102 -3.51 -9.28 0.43
N LEU A 103 -3.86 -8.28 -0.37
CA LEU A 103 -5.18 -8.10 -0.96
C LEU A 103 -5.51 -9.14 -2.03
N ASN A 104 -4.54 -9.49 -2.89
CA ASN A 104 -4.79 -10.34 -4.06
C ASN A 104 -4.36 -11.79 -3.88
N VAL A 105 -3.59 -12.10 -2.84
CA VAL A 105 -3.08 -13.46 -2.61
C VAL A 105 -3.39 -13.95 -1.21
N ILE A 106 -2.85 -13.30 -0.17
CA ILE A 106 -2.92 -13.85 1.20
C ILE A 106 -4.37 -13.92 1.69
N ARG A 107 -5.11 -12.81 1.65
CA ARG A 107 -6.51 -12.77 2.10
C ARG A 107 -7.41 -13.68 1.26
N PRO A 108 -7.38 -13.66 -0.10
CA PRO A 108 -8.13 -14.60 -0.92
C PRO A 108 -7.84 -16.07 -0.61
N VAL A 109 -6.58 -16.43 -0.42
CA VAL A 109 -6.18 -17.80 -0.02
C VAL A 109 -6.75 -18.17 1.35
N TRP A 110 -6.67 -17.25 2.33
CA TRP A 110 -7.21 -17.49 3.67
C TRP A 110 -8.74 -17.56 3.70
N MET A 111 -9.41 -16.88 2.77
CA MET A 111 -10.86 -16.95 2.60
C MET A 111 -11.31 -18.08 1.67
N GLY A 112 -10.38 -18.79 1.04
CA GLY A 112 -10.64 -19.98 0.21
C GLY A 112 -11.07 -19.70 -1.23
N ALA A 113 -11.03 -18.45 -1.72
CA ALA A 113 -11.38 -18.12 -3.09
C ALA A 113 -10.67 -16.89 -3.66
N TRP A 114 -10.22 -16.97 -4.92
CA TRP A 114 -9.61 -15.83 -5.63
C TRP A 114 -10.57 -14.66 -5.81
N GLY A 115 -11.87 -14.92 -5.93
CA GLY A 115 -12.92 -13.90 -6.10
C GLY A 115 -13.06 -12.91 -4.92
N HIS A 116 -12.36 -13.14 -3.80
CA HIS A 116 -12.27 -12.17 -2.72
C HIS A 116 -11.24 -11.05 -2.97
N ALA A 117 -10.41 -11.19 -4.00
CA ALA A 117 -9.47 -10.16 -4.42
C ALA A 117 -10.18 -9.00 -5.14
N PHE A 118 -9.47 -7.89 -5.33
CA PHE A 118 -10.04 -6.74 -6.05
C PHE A 118 -9.86 -6.87 -7.57
N PRO A 119 -10.77 -6.29 -8.38
CA PRO A 119 -10.67 -6.30 -9.82
C PRO A 119 -9.70 -5.25 -10.36
N TYR A 120 -9.10 -5.51 -11.52
CA TYR A 120 -8.24 -4.53 -12.19
C TYR A 120 -9.06 -3.62 -13.10
N GLY A 121 -9.56 -2.53 -12.52
CA GLY A 121 -10.24 -1.44 -13.23
C GLY A 121 -10.21 -0.15 -12.42
N ILE A 122 -10.21 1.00 -13.11
CA ILE A 122 -10.03 2.31 -12.45
C ILE A 122 -11.19 2.59 -11.48
N TRP A 123 -12.44 2.32 -11.88
CA TRP A 123 -13.60 2.50 -10.99
C TRP A 123 -13.99 1.23 -10.24
N SER A 124 -13.91 0.06 -10.88
CA SER A 124 -14.34 -1.20 -10.27
C SER A 124 -13.55 -1.60 -9.02
N HIS A 125 -12.27 -1.22 -8.92
CA HIS A 125 -11.52 -1.45 -7.68
C HIS A 125 -12.05 -0.58 -6.52
N LEU A 126 -12.59 0.62 -6.79
CA LEU A 126 -13.23 1.46 -5.76
C LEU A 126 -14.58 0.90 -5.33
N ASP A 127 -15.34 0.33 -6.27
CA ASP A 127 -16.57 -0.41 -5.95
C ASP A 127 -16.26 -1.61 -5.04
N TRP A 128 -15.17 -2.35 -5.32
CA TRP A 128 -14.69 -3.42 -4.45
C TRP A 128 -14.31 -2.89 -3.05
N VAL A 129 -13.59 -1.76 -2.96
CA VAL A 129 -13.23 -1.15 -1.67
C VAL A 129 -14.48 -0.78 -0.88
N SER A 130 -15.45 -0.14 -1.53
CA SER A 130 -16.72 0.27 -0.93
C SER A 130 -17.51 -0.93 -0.41
N ASN A 131 -17.80 -1.89 -1.29
CA ASN A 131 -18.57 -3.09 -0.95
C ASN A 131 -17.87 -3.91 0.14
N THR A 132 -16.56 -4.08 0.05
CA THR A 132 -15.77 -4.78 1.07
C THR A 132 -15.82 -4.09 2.42
N GLY A 133 -15.78 -2.76 2.46
CA GLY A 133 -15.95 -2.01 3.70
C GLY A 133 -17.34 -2.20 4.32
N TYR A 134 -18.39 -2.12 3.51
CA TYR A 134 -19.77 -2.24 3.96
C TYR A 134 -20.19 -3.67 4.34
N MET A 135 -19.50 -4.71 3.85
CA MET A 135 -19.70 -6.09 4.32
C MET A 135 -19.50 -6.24 5.84
N TYR A 136 -18.72 -5.34 6.46
CA TYR A 136 -18.50 -5.30 7.91
C TYR A 136 -19.22 -4.12 8.59
N VAL A 137 -20.35 -3.69 8.00
CA VAL A 137 -21.21 -2.57 8.41
C VAL A 137 -20.54 -1.21 8.29
N ASN A 138 -19.46 -0.96 9.01
CA ASN A 138 -18.70 0.27 8.93
C ASN A 138 -17.21 0.01 9.21
N PHE A 139 -16.42 -0.01 8.15
CA PHE A 139 -14.99 -0.31 8.21
C PHE A 139 -14.16 0.75 8.98
N HIS A 140 -14.71 1.93 9.26
CA HIS A 140 -14.04 2.91 10.13
C HIS A 140 -13.87 2.42 11.57
N TYR A 141 -14.70 1.46 12.01
CA TYR A 141 -14.59 0.89 13.36
C TYR A 141 -13.58 -0.26 13.45
N ASN A 142 -12.94 -0.66 12.35
CA ASN A 142 -11.85 -1.62 12.40
C ASN A 142 -10.67 -0.98 13.17
N PRO A 143 -10.28 -1.49 14.35
CA PRO A 143 -9.25 -0.86 15.19
C PRO A 143 -7.90 -0.77 14.46
N VAL A 144 -7.58 -1.75 13.61
CA VAL A 144 -6.33 -1.78 12.86
C VAL A 144 -6.38 -0.81 11.67
N HIS A 145 -7.55 -0.62 11.07
CA HIS A 145 -7.76 0.42 10.06
C HIS A 145 -7.63 1.82 10.64
N MET A 146 -8.13 2.06 11.87
CA MET A 146 -7.93 3.32 12.60
C MET A 146 -6.44 3.62 12.83
N LEU A 147 -5.64 2.61 13.20
CA LEU A 147 -4.18 2.73 13.31
C LEU A 147 -3.55 3.08 11.96
N ALA A 148 -3.92 2.37 10.89
CA ALA A 148 -3.40 2.63 9.54
C ALA A 148 -3.69 4.07 9.07
N ILE A 149 -4.92 4.54 9.24
CA ILE A 149 -5.32 5.92 8.91
C ILE A 149 -4.53 6.95 9.72
N THR A 150 -4.32 6.69 11.01
CA THR A 150 -3.54 7.58 11.87
C THR A 150 -2.11 7.69 11.33
N PHE A 151 -1.47 6.58 10.96
CA PHE A 151 -0.15 6.64 10.33
C PHE A 151 -0.14 7.36 8.99
N PHE A 152 -1.17 7.19 8.13
CA PHE A 152 -1.27 7.96 6.88
C PHE A 152 -1.35 9.47 7.12
N PHE A 153 -2.22 9.90 8.03
CA PHE A 153 -2.39 11.32 8.34
C PHE A 153 -1.14 11.90 9.00
N THR A 154 -0.57 11.22 9.98
CA THR A 154 0.66 11.66 10.64
C THR A 154 1.84 11.68 9.66
N ASN A 155 1.95 10.73 8.74
CA ASN A 155 3.00 10.73 7.71
C ASN A 155 2.86 11.93 6.76
N CYS A 156 1.64 12.24 6.31
CA CYS A 156 1.38 13.41 5.46
C CYS A 156 1.75 14.72 6.18
N LEU A 157 1.33 14.86 7.45
CA LEU A 157 1.68 15.99 8.29
C LEU A 157 3.21 16.11 8.45
N ALA A 158 3.89 15.02 8.81
CA ALA A 158 5.33 15.01 9.00
C ALA A 158 6.09 15.36 7.71
N LEU A 159 5.64 14.86 6.56
CA LEU A 159 6.23 15.18 5.26
C LEU A 159 6.07 16.67 4.92
N ALA A 160 4.89 17.24 5.16
CA ALA A 160 4.63 18.66 4.93
C ALA A 160 5.50 19.54 5.84
N LEU A 161 5.59 19.20 7.13
CA LEU A 161 6.44 19.88 8.10
C LEU A 161 7.92 19.77 7.73
N HIS A 162 8.40 18.59 7.36
CA HIS A 162 9.80 18.37 6.99
C HIS A 162 10.18 19.14 5.71
N GLY A 163 9.38 19.01 4.65
CA GLY A 163 9.63 19.71 3.40
C GLY A 163 9.56 21.23 3.57
N GLY A 164 8.57 21.72 4.33
CA GLY A 164 8.45 23.13 4.68
C GLY A 164 9.65 23.66 5.47
N LEU A 165 10.13 22.90 6.46
CA LEU A 165 11.30 23.27 7.27
C LEU A 165 12.54 23.45 6.40
N VAL A 166 12.90 22.43 5.62
CA VAL A 166 14.10 22.46 4.78
C VAL A 166 14.00 23.59 3.76
N LEU A 167 12.85 23.76 3.11
CA LEU A 167 12.63 24.85 2.16
C LEU A 167 12.74 26.23 2.83
N SER A 168 12.22 26.40 4.04
CA SER A 168 12.34 27.66 4.78
C SER A 168 13.78 28.00 5.17
N ALA A 169 14.61 26.98 5.45
CA ALA A 169 16.01 27.16 5.82
C ALA A 169 16.87 27.53 4.60
N VAL A 170 16.64 26.91 3.44
CA VAL A 170 17.43 27.14 2.22
C VAL A 170 16.88 28.26 1.32
N ASN A 171 15.63 28.70 1.52
CA ASN A 171 15.02 29.84 0.81
C ASN A 171 14.55 30.93 1.79
N PRO A 172 15.45 31.51 2.59
CA PRO A 172 15.05 32.53 3.55
C PRO A 172 14.64 33.83 2.83
N SER A 173 13.74 34.60 3.45
CA SER A 173 13.27 35.86 2.89
C SER A 173 14.35 36.95 2.93
N ASN A 174 14.11 38.01 2.13
CA ASN A 174 14.84 39.28 2.17
C ASN A 174 16.35 39.18 1.88
N GLY A 175 16.76 38.23 1.05
CA GLY A 175 18.16 38.05 0.67
C GLY A 175 19.08 37.67 1.84
N THR A 176 18.53 37.18 2.95
CA THR A 176 19.34 36.71 4.07
C THR A 176 20.03 35.40 3.73
N ASN A 177 21.11 35.07 4.43
CA ASN A 177 21.86 33.84 4.18
C ASN A 177 21.04 32.59 4.54
N VAL A 178 21.31 31.50 3.80
CA VAL A 178 20.85 30.13 4.09
C VAL A 178 21.07 29.80 5.56
N LYS A 179 20.05 29.22 6.19
CA LYS A 179 20.08 28.86 7.61
C LYS A 179 20.81 27.55 7.85
N THR A 180 21.26 27.35 9.09
CA THR A 180 22.00 26.15 9.51
C THR A 180 21.06 25.13 10.17
N PRO A 181 21.49 23.87 10.37
CA PRO A 181 20.70 22.88 11.10
C PRO A 181 20.31 23.31 12.52
N GLU A 182 21.09 24.18 13.19
CA GLU A 182 20.74 24.73 14.50
C GLU A 182 19.50 25.62 14.43
N TYR A 183 19.28 26.31 13.31
CA TYR A 183 18.04 27.07 13.07
C TYR A 183 16.84 26.14 12.93
N GLU A 184 16.98 25.03 12.20
CA GLU A 184 15.93 24.02 12.05
C GLU A 184 15.50 23.45 13.42
N ASP A 185 16.49 23.11 14.24
CA ASP A 185 16.26 22.64 15.61
C ASP A 185 15.61 23.70 16.50
N THR A 186 16.06 24.95 16.40
CA THR A 186 15.52 26.08 17.18
C THR A 186 14.06 26.31 16.83
N TYR A 187 13.72 26.32 15.53
CA TYR A 187 12.34 26.50 15.07
C TYR A 187 11.39 25.50 15.73
N PHE A 188 11.71 24.20 15.71
CA PHE A 188 10.83 23.17 16.28
C PHE A 188 10.82 23.17 17.82
N ARG A 189 11.94 23.52 18.46
CA ARG A 189 11.99 23.72 19.92
C ARG A 189 11.12 24.89 20.34
N ASP A 190 11.13 25.99 19.60
CA ASP A 190 10.27 27.15 19.89
C ASP A 190 8.79 26.85 19.58
N PHE A 191 8.52 26.09 18.51
CA PHE A 191 7.16 25.81 18.06
C PHE A 191 6.42 24.78 18.94
N ILE A 192 7.06 23.65 19.26
CA ILE A 192 6.42 22.52 19.99
C ILE A 192 7.25 22.00 21.16
N GLY A 193 8.33 22.68 21.55
CA GLY A 193 9.16 22.27 22.69
C GLY A 193 10.12 21.12 22.41
N TYR A 194 10.20 20.62 21.16
CA TYR A 194 11.03 19.46 20.82
C TYR A 194 11.46 19.49 19.34
N SER A 195 12.72 19.14 19.07
CA SER A 195 13.21 18.82 17.72
C SER A 195 13.72 17.39 17.68
N VAL A 196 13.27 16.64 16.67
CA VAL A 196 13.70 15.26 16.39
C VAL A 196 15.06 15.20 15.67
N GLY A 197 15.55 16.34 15.17
CA GLY A 197 16.80 16.46 14.43
C GLY A 197 16.77 15.87 13.01
N THR A 198 17.78 16.20 12.21
CA THR A 198 17.81 15.90 10.77
C THR A 198 17.77 14.40 10.45
N LEU A 199 18.61 13.57 11.09
CA LEU A 199 18.56 12.12 10.85
C LEU A 199 17.29 11.50 11.44
N GLY A 200 16.80 12.07 12.54
CA GLY A 200 15.60 11.60 13.23
C GLY A 200 14.36 11.74 12.35
N ILE A 201 14.15 12.87 11.69
CA ILE A 201 12.97 13.09 10.86
C ILE A 201 12.90 12.14 9.66
N HIS A 202 14.04 11.79 9.05
CA HIS A 202 14.08 10.80 7.96
C HIS A 202 13.70 9.39 8.45
N ARG A 203 14.16 9.01 9.65
CA ARG A 203 13.80 7.72 10.28
C ARG A 203 12.33 7.68 10.70
N VAL A 204 11.82 8.78 11.27
CA VAL A 204 10.40 8.91 11.64
C VAL A 204 9.52 8.86 10.40
N GLY A 205 9.84 9.60 9.34
CA GLY A 205 9.10 9.55 8.08
C GLY A 205 9.04 8.14 7.49
N LEU A 206 10.18 7.43 7.46
CA LEU A 206 10.20 6.02 7.05
C LEU A 206 9.32 5.16 7.96
N PHE A 207 9.49 5.25 9.29
CA PHE A 207 8.69 4.48 10.25
C PHE A 207 7.18 4.70 10.08
N LEU A 208 6.75 5.95 9.95
CA LEU A 208 5.34 6.30 9.75
C LEU A 208 4.80 5.71 8.44
N ALA A 209 5.53 5.87 7.34
CA ALA A 209 5.12 5.36 6.03
C ALA A 209 5.04 3.82 6.01
N LEU A 210 6.02 3.12 6.60
CA LEU A 210 6.00 1.65 6.68
C LEU A 210 4.84 1.14 7.53
N ASN A 211 4.57 1.78 8.66
CA ASN A 211 3.44 1.41 9.52
C ASN A 211 2.10 1.66 8.83
N ALA A 212 1.95 2.74 8.06
CA ALA A 212 0.73 2.98 7.27
C ALA A 212 0.45 1.80 6.31
N GLY A 213 1.45 1.37 5.55
CA GLY A 213 1.33 0.21 4.64
C GLY A 213 1.11 -1.12 5.37
N PHE A 214 1.87 -1.36 6.44
CA PHE A 214 1.79 -2.60 7.24
C PHE A 214 0.41 -2.76 7.88
N TRP A 215 -0.07 -1.77 8.63
CA TRP A 215 -1.36 -1.85 9.29
C TRP A 215 -2.52 -1.87 8.30
N SER A 216 -2.37 -1.29 7.11
CA SER A 216 -3.35 -1.46 6.02
C SER A 216 -3.48 -2.92 5.56
N ALA A 217 -2.35 -3.62 5.42
CA ALA A 217 -2.36 -5.05 5.10
C ALA A 217 -2.99 -5.87 6.23
N ILE A 218 -2.64 -5.56 7.49
CA ILE A 218 -3.20 -6.28 8.64
C ILE A 218 -4.70 -6.03 8.80
N CYS A 219 -5.19 -4.80 8.61
CA CYS A 219 -6.61 -4.49 8.85
C CYS A 219 -7.53 -5.25 7.89
N ILE A 220 -7.09 -5.44 6.64
CA ILE A 220 -7.88 -6.16 5.64
C ILE A 220 -7.71 -7.67 5.76
N VAL A 221 -6.51 -8.17 6.07
CA VAL A 221 -6.29 -9.63 6.16
C VAL A 221 -7.14 -10.25 7.27
N ILE A 222 -7.28 -9.59 8.42
CA ILE A 222 -8.09 -10.09 9.55
C ILE A 222 -9.60 -10.01 9.28
N SER A 223 -10.03 -9.11 8.38
CA SER A 223 -11.43 -8.89 8.03
C SER A 223 -11.94 -10.05 7.16
N GLY A 224 -12.78 -10.90 7.74
CA GLY A 224 -13.32 -12.10 7.08
C GLY A 224 -12.49 -13.37 7.27
N THR A 225 -11.39 -13.31 8.02
CA THR A 225 -10.57 -14.48 8.35
C THR A 225 -10.54 -14.71 9.86
N LEU A 226 -9.93 -13.78 10.62
CA LEU A 226 -9.83 -13.85 12.08
C LEU A 226 -11.03 -13.20 12.77
N TYR A 227 -11.63 -12.18 12.14
CA TYR A 227 -12.85 -11.55 12.62
C TYR A 227 -13.94 -11.65 11.56
N VAL A 228 -15.05 -12.28 11.96
CA VAL A 228 -16.27 -12.42 11.17
C VAL A 228 -17.38 -11.75 11.98
N GLY A 229 -17.80 -10.56 11.57
CA GLY A 229 -18.80 -9.77 12.29
C GLY A 229 -18.74 -8.28 11.94
N SER A 230 -19.59 -7.50 12.58
CA SER A 230 -19.62 -6.04 12.43
C SER A 230 -18.43 -5.40 13.14
N TRP A 231 -17.68 -4.52 12.48
CA TRP A 231 -16.59 -3.79 13.15
C TRP A 231 -17.05 -2.88 14.29
N PRO A 232 -18.23 -2.22 14.23
CA PRO A 232 -18.81 -1.56 15.40
C PRO A 232 -19.02 -2.48 16.61
N GLU A 233 -19.50 -3.71 16.40
CA GLU A 233 -19.75 -4.68 17.47
C GLU A 233 -18.47 -5.20 18.11
N PHE A 234 -17.33 -5.15 17.39
CA PHE A 234 -16.03 -5.52 17.96
C PHE A 234 -15.79 -4.79 19.29
N TRP A 235 -16.17 -3.52 19.39
CA TRP A 235 -15.94 -2.69 20.59
C TRP A 235 -16.88 -2.99 21.77
N ASP A 236 -17.83 -3.91 21.61
CA ASP A 236 -18.70 -4.33 22.71
C ASP A 236 -17.93 -4.95 23.87
N PHE A 237 -16.79 -5.61 23.61
CA PHE A 237 -15.98 -6.18 24.70
C PHE A 237 -15.59 -5.10 25.71
N TRP A 238 -15.23 -3.90 25.24
CA TRP A 238 -14.83 -2.78 26.08
C TRP A 238 -16.02 -2.28 26.92
N LYS A 239 -17.20 -2.13 26.31
CA LYS A 239 -18.42 -1.71 27.02
C LYS A 239 -18.88 -2.72 28.08
N LYS A 240 -18.58 -4.00 27.88
CA LYS A 240 -19.00 -5.11 28.75
C LYS A 240 -17.97 -5.48 29.83
N ILE A 241 -16.93 -4.67 30.04
CA ILE A 241 -15.96 -4.91 31.12
C ILE A 241 -16.66 -4.73 32.49
N PRO A 242 -16.63 -5.73 33.39
CA PRO A 242 -17.46 -5.74 34.62
C PRO A 242 -17.26 -4.56 35.58
N ILE A 243 -16.13 -3.86 35.52
CA ILE A 243 -15.87 -2.73 36.42
C ILE A 243 -16.70 -1.48 36.09
N TRP A 244 -17.24 -1.37 34.87
CA TRP A 244 -18.03 -0.22 34.42
C TRP A 244 -19.26 -0.58 33.58
N SER A 245 -19.59 -1.88 33.47
CA SER A 245 -20.74 -2.38 32.70
C SER A 245 -22.08 -2.05 33.33
#